data_AF-A0AAW1VJF0-F1
#
_entry.id   AF-A0AAW1VJF0-F1
#
_cell.length_a   1.000
_cell.length_b   1.000
_cell.length_c   1.000
_cell.angle_alpha   90.00
_cell.angle_beta   90.00
_cell.angle_gamma   90.00
#
_symmetry.space_group_name_H-M   'P 1'
#
loop_
_entity.id
_entity.type
_entity.pdbx_description
1 polymer ?
#
loop_
_entity_poly.entity_id
_entity_poly.type
_entity_poly.pdbx_seq_one_letter_code
_entity_poly.pdbx_strand_id
1 'polypeptide(L)'
;MVYHALVEPHLTYGILGWGGLSDIYYKRMEITQKWIIKIMYRKTITYPTLDLYEIADVFTIRQLYARSLLIHQHSVKPEVPENEQKYELRSISSIPIPKANKTIGLKVFTYLAPLLYRKLPPNIRKNINIGAYKRQIKIWIKTNSKIEWNKFFNRYRHT
;
A
#
# COMPACT_ATOMS: atom_id res chain seq x y z
N MET A 1 10.37 -17.25 5.91
CA MET A 1 9.37 -18.27 5.50
C MET A 1 9.35 -18.39 3.99
N VAL A 2 9.10 -19.60 3.47
CA VAL A 2 9.02 -19.91 2.03
C VAL A 2 8.06 -18.98 1.28
N TYR A 3 6.98 -18.53 1.93
CA TYR A 3 6.01 -17.59 1.36
C TYR A 3 6.66 -16.28 0.91
N HIS A 4 7.48 -15.67 1.77
CA HIS A 4 8.14 -14.39 1.48
C HIS A 4 9.20 -14.51 0.38
N ALA A 5 9.80 -15.69 0.22
CA ALA A 5 10.82 -15.94 -0.80
C ALA A 5 10.20 -16.29 -2.16
N LEU A 6 9.11 -17.05 -2.18
CA LEU A 6 8.52 -17.57 -3.42
C LEU A 6 7.28 -16.79 -3.85
N VAL A 7 6.34 -16.52 -2.96
CA VAL A 7 5.00 -16.03 -3.34
C VAL A 7 4.95 -14.50 -3.35
N GLU A 8 5.49 -13.86 -2.31
CA GLU A 8 5.46 -12.40 -2.19
C GLU A 8 6.09 -11.68 -3.39
N PRO A 9 7.26 -12.08 -3.94
CA PRO A 9 7.85 -11.39 -5.08
C PRO A 9 6.94 -11.39 -6.30
N HIS A 10 6.29 -12.53 -6.60
CA HIS A 10 5.35 -12.66 -7.71
C HIS A 10 4.09 -11.80 -7.51
N LEU A 11 3.58 -11.72 -6.27
CA LEU A 11 2.43 -10.85 -5.95
C LEU A 11 2.80 -9.36 -5.93
N THR A 12 4.04 -9.01 -5.61
CA THR A 12 4.48 -7.61 -5.65
C THR A 12 4.89 -7.17 -7.05
N TYR A 13 5.18 -8.11 -7.94
CA TYR A 13 5.58 -7.80 -9.31
C TYR A 13 4.45 -7.08 -10.05
N GLY A 14 4.75 -5.87 -10.55
CA GLY A 14 3.78 -5.04 -11.25
C GLY A 14 2.62 -4.51 -10.39
N ILE A 15 2.64 -4.70 -9.06
CA ILE A 15 1.53 -4.30 -8.18
C ILE A 15 1.22 -2.81 -8.23
N LEU A 16 2.20 -1.97 -8.59
CA LEU A 16 1.98 -0.54 -8.83
C LEU A 16 1.06 -0.26 -10.03
N GLY A 17 1.15 -1.10 -11.07
CA GLY A 17 0.34 -0.96 -12.28
C GLY A 17 -1.06 -1.53 -12.10
N TRP A 18 -1.19 -2.73 -11.55
CA TRP A 18 -2.48 -3.42 -11.44
C TRP A 18 -3.17 -3.29 -10.08
N GLY A 19 -2.46 -2.88 -9.02
CA GLY A 19 -3.01 -2.82 -7.66
C GLY A 19 -4.11 -1.78 -7.46
N GLY A 20 -4.18 -0.77 -8.33
CA GLY A 20 -5.29 0.18 -8.39
C GLY A 20 -6.46 -0.25 -9.28
N LEU A 21 -6.32 -1.34 -10.05
CA LEU A 21 -7.30 -1.75 -11.06
C LEU A 21 -8.48 -2.55 -10.47
N SER A 22 -9.37 -2.99 -11.35
CA SER A 22 -10.70 -3.57 -11.07
C SER A 22 -10.74 -4.61 -9.96
N ASP A 23 -11.83 -4.55 -9.18
CA ASP A 23 -12.15 -5.45 -8.07
C ASP A 23 -12.14 -6.93 -8.43
N ILE A 24 -12.41 -7.24 -9.69
CA ILE A 24 -12.43 -8.60 -10.21
C ILE A 24 -11.04 -9.24 -10.04
N TYR A 25 -9.99 -8.53 -10.44
CA TYR A 25 -8.61 -9.03 -10.33
C TYR A 25 -8.17 -9.05 -8.88
N TYR A 26 -8.50 -8.03 -8.09
CA TYR A 26 -8.19 -8.00 -6.67
C TYR A 26 -8.80 -9.20 -5.93
N LYS A 27 -10.09 -9.50 -6.14
CA LYS A 27 -10.76 -10.64 -5.48
C LYS A 27 -10.14 -11.97 -5.90
N ARG A 28 -9.85 -12.14 -7.19
CA ARG A 28 -9.19 -13.35 -7.71
C ARG A 28 -7.83 -13.56 -7.03
N MET A 29 -7.00 -12.53 -6.96
CA MET A 29 -5.70 -12.64 -6.32
C MET A 29 -5.83 -12.87 -4.80
N GLU A 30 -6.80 -12.25 -4.12
CA GLU A 30 -7.01 -12.48 -2.69
C GLU A 30 -7.39 -13.95 -2.43
N ILE A 31 -8.21 -14.53 -3.29
CA ILE A 31 -8.56 -15.96 -3.25
C ILE A 31 -7.30 -16.80 -3.47
N THR A 32 -6.51 -16.54 -4.51
CA THR A 32 -5.26 -17.26 -4.78
C THR A 32 -4.29 -17.18 -3.60
N GLN A 33 -4.09 -16.00 -3.02
CA GLN A 33 -3.25 -15.81 -1.84
C GLN A 33 -3.72 -16.67 -0.66
N LYS A 34 -5.03 -16.68 -0.37
CA LYS A 34 -5.60 -17.51 0.71
C LYS A 34 -5.38 -19.01 0.45
N TRP A 35 -5.57 -19.47 -0.78
CA TRP A 35 -5.34 -20.87 -1.14
C TRP A 35 -3.89 -21.28 -0.91
N ILE A 36 -2.94 -20.47 -1.37
CA ILE A 36 -1.51 -20.72 -1.17
C ILE A 36 -1.20 -20.83 0.33
N ILE A 37 -1.68 -19.89 1.15
CA ILE A 37 -1.43 -19.92 2.59
C ILE A 37 -2.09 -21.16 3.23
N LYS A 38 -3.32 -21.53 2.85
CA LYS A 38 -3.99 -22.74 3.34
C LYS A 38 -3.20 -24.01 3.04
N ILE A 39 -2.67 -24.14 1.83
CA ILE A 39 -1.83 -25.27 1.42
C ILE A 39 -0.55 -25.31 2.25
N MET A 40 0.13 -24.17 2.40
CA MET A 40 1.38 -24.06 3.17
C MET A 40 1.21 -24.46 4.63
N TYR A 41 0.09 -24.08 5.26
CA TYR A 41 -0.20 -24.38 6.66
C TYR A 41 -1.09 -25.61 6.87
N ARG A 42 -1.36 -26.38 5.80
CA ARG A 42 -2.24 -27.56 5.80
C ARG A 42 -3.58 -27.31 6.49
N LYS A 43 -4.18 -26.14 6.26
CA LYS A 43 -5.47 -25.75 6.84
C LYS A 43 -6.63 -26.19 5.96
N THR A 44 -7.80 -26.39 6.57
CA THR A 44 -9.02 -26.77 5.87
C THR A 44 -9.50 -25.68 4.92
N ILE A 45 -10.27 -26.07 3.90
CA ILE A 45 -10.83 -25.15 2.90
C ILE A 45 -11.75 -24.11 3.58
N THR A 46 -12.42 -24.47 4.68
CA THR A 46 -13.33 -23.59 5.44
C THR A 46 -12.62 -22.71 6.48
N TYR A 47 -11.29 -22.82 6.61
CA TYR A 47 -10.57 -22.09 7.65
C TYR A 47 -10.78 -20.56 7.55
N PRO A 48 -11.08 -19.87 8.67
CA PRO A 48 -11.34 -18.43 8.69
C PRO A 48 -10.21 -17.61 8.08
N THR A 49 -10.58 -16.57 7.33
CA THR A 49 -9.59 -15.74 6.61
C THR A 49 -8.74 -14.90 7.57
N LEU A 50 -9.31 -14.37 8.65
CA LEU A 50 -8.59 -13.47 9.56
C LEU A 50 -7.45 -14.22 10.26
N ASP A 51 -7.81 -15.34 10.89
CA ASP A 51 -6.88 -16.24 11.57
C ASP A 51 -5.78 -16.75 10.62
N LEU A 52 -6.12 -16.98 9.34
CA LEU A 52 -5.15 -17.44 8.34
C LEU A 52 -4.02 -16.42 8.12
N TYR A 53 -4.35 -15.12 8.02
CA TYR A 53 -3.36 -14.08 7.80
C TYR A 53 -2.55 -13.78 9.05
N GLU A 54 -3.15 -13.90 10.23
CA GLU A 54 -2.48 -13.75 11.52
C GLU A 54 -1.45 -14.87 11.75
N ILE A 55 -1.86 -16.13 11.54
CA ILE A 55 -0.95 -17.28 11.64
C ILE A 55 0.18 -17.18 10.63
N ALA A 56 -0.13 -16.75 9.41
CA ALA A 56 0.87 -16.66 8.35
C ALA A 56 1.86 -15.51 8.53
N ASP A 57 1.52 -14.51 9.34
CA ASP A 57 2.20 -13.22 9.44
C ASP A 57 2.40 -12.52 8.08
N VAL A 58 1.41 -12.65 7.20
CA VAL A 58 1.48 -12.18 5.80
C VAL A 58 0.58 -10.96 5.59
N PHE A 59 1.07 -10.01 4.79
CA PHE A 59 0.26 -8.89 4.32
C PHE A 59 -0.75 -9.30 3.26
N THR A 60 -1.95 -8.76 3.39
CA THR A 60 -2.96 -8.83 2.32
C THR A 60 -2.50 -8.06 1.09
N ILE A 61 -3.08 -8.35 -0.07
CA ILE A 61 -2.76 -7.67 -1.33
C ILE A 61 -2.89 -6.15 -1.22
N ARG A 62 -3.88 -5.63 -0.49
CA ARG A 62 -4.01 -4.16 -0.31
C ARG A 62 -2.91 -3.57 0.54
N GLN A 63 -2.48 -4.29 1.57
CA GLN A 63 -1.35 -3.88 2.39
C GLN A 63 -0.04 -3.94 1.59
N LEU A 64 0.14 -4.96 0.74
CA LEU A 64 1.28 -5.03 -0.20
C LEU A 64 1.25 -3.88 -1.21
N TYR A 65 0.08 -3.54 -1.75
CA TYR A 65 -0.08 -2.41 -2.66
C TYR A 65 0.21 -1.08 -1.96
N ALA A 66 -0.39 -0.84 -0.78
CA ALA A 66 -0.13 0.35 0.03
C ALA A 66 1.36 0.51 0.36
N ARG A 67 2.03 -0.58 0.77
CA ARG A 67 3.47 -0.60 1.01
C ARG A 67 4.25 -0.20 -0.24
N SER A 68 3.89 -0.76 -1.39
CA SER A 68 4.55 -0.48 -2.67
C SER A 68 4.38 0.98 -3.10
N LEU A 69 3.16 1.53 -2.95
CA LEU A 69 2.88 2.94 -3.21
C LEU A 69 3.73 3.88 -2.36
N LEU A 70 3.86 3.59 -1.06
CA LEU A 70 4.63 4.41 -0.14
C LEU A 70 6.13 4.35 -0.44
N ILE A 71 6.66 3.16 -0.71
CA ILE A 71 8.07 2.98 -1.10
C ILE A 71 8.35 3.72 -2.41
N HIS A 72 7.47 3.60 -3.41
CA HIS A 72 7.58 4.32 -4.67
C HIS A 72 7.58 5.84 -4.45
N GLN A 73 6.61 6.37 -3.70
CA GLN A 73 6.53 7.81 -3.42
C GLN A 73 7.75 8.33 -2.68
N HIS A 74 8.30 7.56 -1.73
CA HIS A 74 9.50 7.95 -1.00
C HIS A 74 10.75 7.97 -1.89
N SER A 75 10.83 7.03 -2.85
CA SER A 75 11.94 6.95 -3.81
C SER A 75 11.87 8.04 -4.89
N VAL A 76 10.66 8.48 -5.26
CA VAL A 76 10.40 9.48 -6.31
C VAL A 76 10.28 10.90 -5.73
N LYS A 77 10.56 11.10 -4.43
CA LYS A 77 10.52 12.45 -3.85
C LYS A 77 11.41 13.40 -4.67
N PRO A 78 10.87 14.50 -5.22
CA PRO A 78 11.72 15.64 -5.45
C PRO A 78 12.21 16.07 -4.06
N GLU A 79 13.52 16.24 -3.90
CA GLU A 79 14.05 17.02 -2.79
C GLU A 79 13.29 18.34 -2.84
N VAL A 80 12.39 18.57 -1.88
CA VAL A 80 11.77 19.89 -1.75
C VAL A 80 12.95 20.78 -1.37
N PRO A 81 13.39 21.71 -2.24
CA PRO A 81 14.52 22.56 -1.90
C PRO A 81 14.15 23.27 -0.60
N GLU A 82 14.97 23.07 0.42
CA GLU A 82 14.78 23.64 1.77
C GLU A 82 14.75 25.18 1.73
N ASN A 83 15.16 25.77 0.59
CA ASN A 83 15.41 27.19 0.37
C ASN A 83 14.25 28.02 -0.21
N GLU A 84 13.05 27.48 -0.44
CA GLU A 84 11.88 28.30 -0.86
C GLU A 84 10.98 28.75 0.33
N GLN A 85 11.52 28.69 1.55
CA GLN A 85 10.84 29.12 2.78
C GLN A 85 10.92 30.63 3.02
N LYS A 86 10.35 31.46 2.12
CA LYS A 86 10.15 32.90 2.42
C LYS A 86 8.72 33.30 2.74
N TYR A 87 7.72 32.45 2.47
CA TYR A 87 6.32 32.76 2.80
C TYR A 87 5.58 31.51 3.28
N GLU A 88 5.04 31.57 4.50
CA GLU A 88 4.16 30.55 5.07
C GLU A 88 2.78 30.58 4.39
N LEU A 89 2.68 30.12 3.15
CA LEU A 89 1.37 29.76 2.62
C LEU A 89 0.93 28.48 3.34
N ARG A 90 -0.26 28.50 3.94
CA ARG A 90 -0.92 27.39 4.69
C ARG A 90 -1.00 26.04 3.94
N SER A 91 -0.48 25.94 2.72
CA SER A 91 -0.58 24.84 1.75
C SER A 91 0.77 24.26 1.28
N ILE A 92 1.92 24.94 1.49
CA ILE A 92 3.22 24.59 0.86
C ILE A 92 3.82 23.28 1.39
N SER A 93 3.56 22.88 2.64
CA SER A 93 4.08 21.61 3.18
C SER A 93 3.36 20.36 2.64
N SER A 94 2.49 20.54 1.65
CA SER A 94 1.58 19.53 1.16
C SER A 94 2.03 19.08 -0.24
N ILE A 95 2.45 17.81 -0.33
CA ILE A 95 2.92 17.19 -1.58
C ILE A 95 1.87 17.43 -2.68
N PRO A 96 2.28 17.89 -3.88
CA PRO A 96 1.36 18.14 -4.97
C PRO A 96 0.70 16.81 -5.38
N ILE A 97 -0.63 16.79 -5.37
CA ILE A 97 -1.42 15.65 -5.84
C ILE A 97 -1.88 15.98 -7.26
N PRO A 98 -1.62 15.13 -8.25
CA PRO A 98 -2.07 15.39 -9.62
C PRO A 98 -3.60 15.47 -9.65
N LYS A 99 -4.14 16.39 -10.47
CA LYS A 99 -5.60 16.49 -10.66
C LYS A 99 -6.05 15.35 -11.58
N ALA A 100 -6.97 14.52 -11.09
CA ALA A 100 -7.58 13.46 -11.88
C ALA A 100 -9.06 13.77 -12.11
N ASN A 101 -9.44 13.97 -13.37
CA ASN A 101 -10.82 14.28 -13.76
C ASN A 101 -11.67 13.03 -13.99
N LYS A 102 -11.02 11.89 -14.29
CA LYS A 102 -11.68 10.60 -14.54
C LYS A 102 -11.53 9.68 -13.33
N THR A 103 -12.54 8.84 -13.08
CA THR A 103 -12.52 7.83 -12.01
C THR A 103 -11.35 6.85 -12.13
N ILE A 104 -10.96 6.51 -13.36
CA ILE A 104 -9.76 5.70 -13.64
C ILE A 104 -8.50 6.43 -13.16
N GLY A 105 -8.41 7.74 -13.37
CA GLY A 105 -7.28 8.55 -12.92
C GLY A 105 -7.11 8.55 -11.39
N LEU A 106 -8.22 8.51 -10.65
CA LEU A 106 -8.21 8.41 -9.18
C LEU A 106 -7.66 7.08 -8.66
N LYS A 107 -7.58 6.06 -9.52
CA LYS A 107 -7.07 4.73 -9.20
C LYS A 107 -5.59 4.54 -9.54
N VAL A 108 -5.02 5.44 -10.35
CA VAL A 108 -3.62 5.36 -10.77
C VAL A 108 -2.71 5.61 -9.57
N PHE A 109 -1.59 4.87 -9.51
CA PHE A 109 -0.61 4.98 -8.44
C PHE A 109 -0.07 6.42 -8.29
N THR A 110 0.05 7.18 -9.38
CA THR A 110 0.49 8.58 -9.37
C THR A 110 -0.43 9.49 -8.57
N TYR A 111 -1.72 9.17 -8.49
CA TYR A 111 -2.69 9.87 -7.66
C TYR A 111 -2.72 9.32 -6.24
N LEU A 112 -2.77 7.99 -6.09
CA LEU A 112 -2.95 7.34 -4.78
C LEU A 112 -1.69 7.42 -3.91
N ALA A 113 -0.50 7.34 -4.49
CA ALA A 113 0.76 7.35 -3.75
C ALA A 113 0.99 8.65 -2.95
N PRO A 114 0.90 9.87 -3.53
CA PRO A 114 1.06 11.11 -2.77
C PRO A 114 -0.07 11.32 -1.76
N LEU A 115 -1.29 10.88 -2.08
CA LEU A 115 -2.44 10.94 -1.18
C LEU A 115 -2.23 10.07 0.06
N LEU A 116 -1.78 8.83 -0.14
CA LEU A 116 -1.49 7.91 0.95
C LEU A 116 -0.31 8.39 1.78
N TYR A 117 0.72 8.91 1.11
CA TYR A 117 1.92 9.45 1.75
C TYR A 117 1.62 10.66 2.65
N ARG A 118 0.62 11.49 2.31
CA ARG A 118 0.15 12.59 3.17
C ARG A 118 -0.44 12.11 4.50
N LYS A 119 -1.00 10.90 4.53
CA LYS A 119 -1.59 10.30 5.75
C LYS A 119 -0.55 9.68 6.69
N LEU A 120 0.71 9.56 6.25
CA LEU A 120 1.76 9.01 7.09
C LEU A 120 2.10 9.96 8.25
N PRO A 121 2.41 9.41 9.44
CA PRO A 121 2.97 10.19 10.54
C PRO A 121 4.24 10.93 10.10
N PRO A 122 4.46 12.18 10.56
CA PRO A 122 5.62 12.98 10.16
C PRO A 122 6.95 12.29 10.51
N ASN A 123 6.97 11.52 11.60
CA ASN A 123 8.12 10.74 12.06
C ASN A 123 8.59 9.72 11.01
N ILE A 124 7.64 9.04 10.36
CA ILE A 124 7.96 8.06 9.30
C ILE A 124 8.32 8.79 8.01
N ARG A 125 7.61 9.89 7.72
CA ARG A 125 7.69 10.68 6.50
C ARG A 125 9.05 11.36 6.28
N LYS A 126 9.67 11.85 7.35
CA LYS A 126 10.93 12.60 7.33
C LYS A 126 12.18 11.70 7.32
N ASN A 127 12.05 10.38 7.43
CA ASN A 127 13.21 9.50 7.38
C ASN A 127 13.91 9.57 6.03
N ILE A 128 15.22 9.80 6.07
CA ILE A 128 16.10 9.81 4.91
C ILE A 128 16.51 8.37 4.55
N ASN A 129 16.81 7.55 5.56
CA ASN A 129 17.24 6.17 5.36
C ASN A 129 16.08 5.28 4.86
N ILE A 130 16.19 4.78 3.63
CA ILE A 130 15.20 3.91 2.98
C ILE A 130 14.97 2.59 3.74
N GLY A 131 16.01 2.03 4.37
CA GLY A 131 15.92 0.80 5.15
C GLY A 131 15.09 1.00 6.42
N ALA A 132 15.38 2.08 7.14
CA ALA A 132 14.60 2.48 8.32
C ALA A 132 13.15 2.80 7.94
N TYR A 133 12.94 3.53 6.83
CA TYR A 133 11.62 3.84 6.30
C TYR A 133 10.79 2.59 5.97
N LYS A 134 11.37 1.62 5.23
CA LYS A 134 10.72 0.35 4.89
C LYS A 134 10.30 -0.44 6.14
N ARG A 135 11.13 -0.45 7.18
CA ARG A 135 10.83 -1.11 8.47
C ARG A 135 9.68 -0.42 9.19
N GLN A 136 9.70 0.91 9.29
CA GLN A 136 8.64 1.68 9.96
C GLN A 136 7.30 1.59 9.22
N ILE A 137 7.29 1.62 7.88
CA ILE A 137 6.07 1.38 7.10
C ILE A 137 5.53 -0.02 7.39
N LYS A 138 6.40 -1.04 7.43
CA LYS A 138 5.97 -2.42 7.70
C LYS A 138 5.19 -2.49 9.02
N ILE A 139 5.71 -1.82 10.06
CA ILE A 139 5.06 -1.74 11.38
C ILE A 139 3.73 -0.98 11.26
N TRP A 140 3.75 0.22 10.67
CA TRP A 140 2.57 1.06 10.55
C TRP A 140 1.42 0.41 9.76
N ILE A 141 1.73 -0.31 8.68
CA ILE A 141 0.73 -1.06 7.89
C ILE A 141 0.15 -2.24 8.67
N LYS A 142 0.95 -2.88 9.54
CA LYS A 142 0.50 -3.95 10.43
C LYS A 142 -0.44 -3.42 11.52
N THR A 143 -0.14 -2.23 12.06
CA THR A 143 -0.97 -1.58 13.08
C THR A 143 -2.34 -1.18 12.53
N ASN A 144 -2.40 -0.69 11.29
CA ASN A 144 -3.67 -0.32 10.66
C ASN A 144 -4.47 -1.55 10.22
N SER A 145 -5.73 -1.63 10.65
CA SER A 145 -6.57 -2.81 10.42
C SER A 145 -6.84 -3.08 8.92
N LYS A 146 -7.04 -4.35 8.55
CA LYS A 146 -7.41 -4.76 7.17
C LYS A 146 -8.65 -4.02 6.66
N ILE A 147 -9.59 -3.72 7.56
CA ILE A 147 -10.86 -3.03 7.26
C ILE A 147 -10.60 -1.58 6.83
N GLU A 148 -9.67 -0.89 7.48
CA GLU A 148 -9.31 0.49 7.12
C GLU A 148 -8.68 0.58 5.74
N TRP A 149 -7.77 -0.33 5.41
CA TRP A 149 -7.19 -0.42 4.08
C TRP A 149 -8.27 -0.68 3.04
N ASN A 150 -9.22 -1.56 3.37
CA ASN A 150 -10.33 -1.82 2.48
C ASN A 150 -11.19 -0.58 2.25
N LYS A 151 -11.56 0.12 3.32
CA LYS A 151 -12.33 1.35 3.27
C LYS A 151 -11.62 2.45 2.49
N PHE A 152 -10.30 2.58 2.67
CA PHE A 152 -9.48 3.58 1.98
C PHE A 152 -9.55 3.40 0.47
N PHE A 153 -9.23 2.21 -0.04
CA PHE A 153 -9.24 1.96 -1.48
C PHE A 153 -10.68 1.95 -2.04
N ASN A 154 -11.67 1.54 -1.25
CA ASN A 154 -13.06 1.56 -1.66
C ASN A 154 -13.65 2.98 -1.80
N ARG A 155 -13.08 4.00 -1.14
CA ARG A 155 -13.54 5.38 -1.28
C ARG A 155 -13.31 5.96 -2.69
N TYR A 156 -12.29 5.47 -3.38
CA TYR A 156 -11.92 5.91 -4.73
C TYR A 156 -12.50 4.97 -5.81
N ARG A 157 -13.59 4.28 -5.47
CA ARG A 157 -14.14 3.12 -6.20
C ARG A 157 -15.48 3.38 -6.90
N HIS A 158 -16.09 4.56 -6.78
CA HIS A 158 -17.41 4.83 -7.37
C HIS A 158 -17.41 4.76 -8.91
N THR A 159 -17.72 3.56 -9.40
CA THR A 159 -18.50 3.16 -10.58
C THR A 159 -18.79 1.67 -10.38
#